data_AF-A0A392R3A4-F1
#
_entry.id   AF-A0A392R3A4-F1
#
_cell.length_a   1.000
_cell.length_b   1.000
_cell.length_c   1.000
_cell.angle_alpha   90.00
_cell.angle_beta   90.00
_cell.angle_gamma   90.00
#
_symmetry.space_group_name_H-M   'P 1'
#
loop_
_entity.id
_entity.type
_entity.pdbx_description
1 polymer ?
#
loop_
_entity_poly.entity_id
_entity_poly.type
_entity_poly.pdbx_seq_one_letter_code
_entity_poly.pdbx_strand_id
1 'polypeptide(L)' 'VPSLREQSGKVSAVELVQAVNEILSAAGINMDAEKQALLQKTIDLQDNLKESQAALLLEQVGDL' A
#
# COMPACT_ATOMS: atom_id res chain seq x y z
N VAL A 1 0.15 7.47 -26.26
CA VAL A 1 0.40 6.36 -25.30
C VAL A 1 -0.12 6.82 -23.95
N PRO A 2 -1.05 6.11 -23.30
CA PRO A 2 -1.50 6.49 -21.97
C PRO A 2 -0.30 6.45 -21.03
N SER A 3 -0.19 7.46 -20.17
CA SER A 3 0.95 7.59 -19.26
C SER A 3 0.90 6.41 -18.28
N LEU A 4 2.03 5.76 -17.99
CA LEU A 4 2.11 4.65 -16.99
C LEU A 4 1.43 4.98 -15.65
N ARG A 5 1.30 6.28 -15.32
CA ARG A 5 0.54 6.83 -14.19
C ARG A 5 -0.97 6.52 -14.22
N GLU A 6 -1.58 6.36 -15.38
CA GLU A 6 -3.01 6.06 -15.54
C GLU A 6 -3.31 4.55 -15.44
N GLN A 7 -2.27 3.72 -15.55
CA GLN A 7 -2.34 2.26 -15.38
C GLN A 7 -1.94 1.82 -13.96
N SER A 8 -1.61 2.75 -13.06
CA SER A 8 -1.60 2.48 -11.62
C SER A 8 -3.05 2.36 -11.13
N GLY A 9 -3.74 1.31 -11.59
CA GLY A 9 -4.91 0.79 -10.90
C GLY A 9 -4.53 0.67 -9.42
N LYS A 10 -5.42 1.13 -8.54
CA LYS A 10 -5.20 1.22 -7.10
C LYS A 10 -4.80 -0.17 -6.58
N VAL A 11 -3.49 -0.43 -6.53
CA VAL A 11 -2.93 -1.74 -6.14
C VAL A 11 -3.37 -1.99 -4.72
N SER A 12 -4.08 -3.09 -4.49
CA SER A 12 -4.50 -3.48 -3.16
C SER A 12 -3.29 -3.81 -2.29
N ALA A 13 -3.42 -3.60 -0.97
CA ALA A 13 -2.38 -3.96 -0.01
C ALA A 13 -1.89 -5.41 -0.18
N VAL A 14 -2.82 -6.33 -0.48
CA VAL A 14 -2.53 -7.74 -0.76
C VAL A 14 -1.68 -7.93 -2.02
N GLU A 15 -1.97 -7.18 -3.08
CA GLU A 15 -1.24 -7.27 -4.35
C GLU A 15 0.19 -6.74 -4.20
N LEU A 16 0.36 -5.66 -3.43
CA LEU A 16 1.69 -5.12 -3.12
C LEU A 16 2.52 -6.11 -2.30
N VAL A 17 1.93 -6.75 -1.28
CA VAL A 17 2.62 -7.78 -0.48
C VAL A 17 3.02 -8.98 -1.34
N GLN A 18 2.15 -9.44 -2.23
CA GLN A 18 2.47 -10.54 -3.16
C GLN A 18 3.61 -10.16 -4.10
N ALA A 19 3.54 -8.99 -4.74
CA ALA A 19 4.60 -8.55 -5.65
C ALA A 19 5.95 -8.42 -4.95
N VAL A 20 5.98 -7.87 -3.73
CA VAL A 20 7.21 -7.79 -2.92
C VAL A 20 7.74 -9.19 -2.59
N ASN A 21 6.86 -10.11 -2.20
CA ASN A 21 7.26 -11.49 -1.90
C ASN A 21 7.82 -12.22 -3.13
N GLU A 22 7.22 -12.02 -4.31
CA GLU A 22 7.71 -12.58 -5.57
C GLU A 22 9.09 -12.03 -5.96
N ILE A 23 9.29 -10.71 -5.83
CA ILE A 23 10.58 -10.06 -6.10
C ILE A 23 11.67 -10.57 -5.15
N LEU A 24 11.36 -10.64 -3.86
CA LEU A 24 12.30 -11.15 -2.85
C LEU A 24 12.63 -12.63 -3.11
N SER A 25 11.62 -13.44 -3.42
CA SER A 25 11.81 -14.85 -3.76
C SER A 25 12.66 -15.04 -5.02
N ALA A 26 12.43 -14.22 -6.05
CA ALA A 26 13.24 -14.23 -7.27
C ALA A 26 14.71 -13.81 -7.02
N ALA A 27 14.96 -13.00 -5.98
CA ALA A 27 16.29 -12.64 -5.51
C ALA A 27 16.92 -13.70 -4.57
N GLY A 28 16.23 -14.82 -4.31
CA GLY A 28 16.66 -15.86 -3.37
C GLY A 28 16.49 -15.47 -1.89
N ILE A 29 15.75 -14.40 -1.61
CA ILE A 29 15.46 -13.92 -0.26
C ILE A 29 14.11 -14.50 0.16
N ASN A 30 14.15 -15.47 1.08
CA ASN A 30 12.93 -15.97 1.70
C ASN A 30 12.46 -14.99 2.79
N MET A 31 11.26 -14.46 2.62
CA MET A 31 10.63 -13.61 3.64
C MET A 31 9.91 -14.51 4.65
N ASP A 32 10.38 -14.48 5.90
CA ASP A 32 9.69 -15.19 6.97
C ASP A 32 8.26 -14.67 7.17
N ALA A 33 7.40 -15.54 7.72
CA ALA A 33 5.98 -15.24 7.89
C ALA A 33 5.74 -14.01 8.80
N GLU A 34 6.64 -13.75 9.75
CA GLU A 34 6.58 -12.56 10.60
C GLU A 34 6.81 -11.27 9.79
N LYS A 35 7.85 -11.23 8.94
CA LYS A 35 8.11 -10.09 8.06
C LYS A 35 6.99 -9.88 7.05
N GLN A 36 6.40 -10.96 6.53
CA GLN A 36 5.24 -10.85 5.64
C GLN A 36 4.03 -10.25 6.37
N ALA A 37 3.74 -10.70 7.59
CA ALA A 37 2.68 -10.16 8.41
C ALA A 37 2.94 -8.70 8.81
N LEU A 38 4.20 -8.35 9.13
CA LEU A 38 4.60 -6.98 9.44
C LEU A 38 4.47 -6.06 8.24
N LEU A 39 4.83 -6.52 7.05
CA LEU A 39 4.68 -5.76 5.80
C LEU A 39 3.20 -5.49 5.52
N GLN A 40 2.35 -6.52 5.59
CA GLN A 40 0.90 -6.37 5.42
C GLN A 40 0.33 -5.34 6.41
N LYS A 41 0.62 -5.49 7.71
CA LYS A 41 0.17 -4.54 8.75
C LYS A 41 0.65 -3.12 8.50
N THR A 42 1.88 -2.96 8.02
CA THR A 42 2.45 -1.64 7.73
C THR A 42 1.71 -0.98 6.56
N ILE A 43 1.41 -1.72 5.51
CA ILE A 43 0.65 -1.23 4.36
C ILE A 43 -0.78 -0.87 4.78
N ASP A 44 -1.44 -1.75 5.53
CA ASP A 44 -2.79 -1.49 6.04
C ASP A 44 -2.82 -0.23 6.92
N LEU A 45 -1.83 -0.04 7.79
CA LEU A 45 -1.71 1.16 8.62
C LEU A 45 -1.49 2.41 7.77
N GLN A 46 -0.67 2.34 6.73
CA GLN A 46 -0.45 3.47 5.81
C GLN A 46 -1.73 3.86 5.08
N ASP A 47 -2.54 2.90 4.66
CA ASP A 47 -3.82 3.19 3.99
C ASP A 47 -4.84 3.77 4.96
N ASN A 48 -4.97 3.22 6.17
CA ASN A 48 -5.81 3.81 7.22
C ASN A 48 -5.37 5.24 7.58
N LEU A 49 -4.06 5.49 7.65
CA LEU A 49 -3.53 6.83 7.90
C LEU A 49 -3.88 7.79 6.77
N LYS A 50 -3.77 7.38 5.49
CA LYS A 50 -4.17 8.22 4.36
C LYS A 50 -5.66 8.51 4.38
N GLU A 51 -6.50 7.53 4.69
CA GLU A 51 -7.95 7.71 4.82
C GLU A 51 -8.29 8.66 5.98
N SER A 52 -7.63 8.50 7.13
CA SER A 52 -7.79 9.41 8.26
C SER A 52 -7.32 10.83 7.93
N GLN A 53 -6.20 10.98 7.21
CA GLN A 53 -5.71 12.29 6.76
C GLN A 53 -6.68 12.93 5.76
N ALA A 54 -7.25 12.15 4.84
CA ALA A 54 -8.28 12.61 3.92
C ALA A 54 -9.56 13.05 4.66
N ALA A 55 -10.00 12.28 5.66
CA ALA A 55 -11.14 12.63 6.50
C ALA A 55 -10.90 13.93 7.29
N LEU A 56 -9.71 14.08 7.89
CA LEU A 56 -9.33 15.29 8.62
C LEU A 56 -9.26 16.53 7.70
N LEU A 57 -8.72 16.38 6.50
CA LEU A 57 -8.68 17.46 5.51
C LEU A 57 -10.09 17.86 5.03
N LEU A 58 -10.99 16.89 4.83
CA LEU A 58 -12.38 17.17 4.47
C LEU A 58 -13.12 17.93 5.58
N GLU A 59 -12.86 17.60 6.85
CA GLU A 59 -13.40 18.33 8.00
C GLU A 59 -12.89 19.77 8.04
N GLN A 60 -11.59 20.01 7.76
CA GLN A 60 -11.02 21.36 7.73
C GLN A 60 -11.47 22.21 6.54
N VAL A 61 -11.78 21.60 5.39
CA VAL A 61 -12.22 22.30 4.17
C VAL A 61 -13.74 22.50 4.15
N GLY A 62 -14.50 21.75 4.96
CA GLY A 62 -15.96 21.90 5.09
C GLY A 62 -16.42 23.09 5.95
N ASP A 63 -15.50 23.80 6.62
CA ASP A 63 -15.77 24.91 7.54
C ASP A 63 -15.43 26.29 6.94
N LEU A 64 -15.37 26.41 5.60
CA LEU A 64 -15.11 27.64 4.83
C LEU A 64 -16.23 27.89 3.81
#